data_AF-A0A9P9DTC0-F1
#
_entry.id   AF-A0A9P9DTC0-F1
#
_cell.length_a   1.000
_cell.length_b   1.000
_cell.length_c   1.000
_cell.angle_alpha   90.00
_cell.angle_beta   90.00
_cell.angle_gamma   90.00
#
_symmetry.space_group_name_H-M   'P 1'
#
loop_
_entity.id
_entity.type
_entity.pdbx_description
1 polymer ?
#
loop_
_entity_poly.entity_id
_entity_poly.type
_entity_poly.pdbx_seq_one_letter_code
_entity_poly.pdbx_strand_id
1 'polypeptide(L)'
;MSQTIHRIDPNPDTVIILRNPTIDFAPWDSPDPSANDEEALEEEGDDKSPQAETRLEPIGDSSASEVGSTPSTLPGVPDDNHDPLEEDGIRFEVSSRHLMLASPRFKTMLSGRKWQEGVPGLDGRFVIRTEDWDEEAFRILMNVIHTRNRAVPRTIDLDLLAKIAVLVDYYDCSETIELFKDIWIDHVNKTAPAPSNYCRDLMLWVCVAWVFGLEETFLATTEVAMRQSKDCIRALGLPIPPRIIDEIDHHRFQAIESIISQLYDLQEILFSEDYQCQSNSKSSHECGSMLYGVLTKEIHRLGLMSPYPEPPFEGLGFQDLSNKLQTMKKSRWGTSADSQNYRGFVHHTCSVITEVQPMINKTSEKLCGLVLADFLHT
;
A
#
# COMPACT_ATOMS: atom_id res chain seq x y z
N MET A 1 6.61 6.53 -37.48
CA MET A 1 5.41 5.78 -37.05
C MET A 1 4.20 6.72 -37.19
N SER A 2 2.97 6.22 -37.38
CA SER A 2 1.81 7.12 -37.47
C SER A 2 1.60 7.82 -36.14
N GLN A 3 1.77 9.14 -36.12
CA GLN A 3 1.60 9.96 -34.92
C GLN A 3 0.10 9.99 -34.56
N THR A 4 -0.28 9.43 -33.40
CA THR A 4 -1.67 9.44 -32.93
C THR A 4 -2.05 10.86 -32.52
N ILE A 5 -3.18 11.36 -33.03
CA ILE A 5 -3.68 12.72 -32.73
C ILE A 5 -5.14 12.63 -32.29
N HIS A 6 -5.41 13.09 -31.08
CA HIS A 6 -6.75 13.26 -30.51
C HIS A 6 -7.17 14.71 -30.62
N ARG A 7 -8.11 15.01 -31.52
CA ARG A 7 -8.71 16.34 -31.65
C ARG A 7 -9.89 16.49 -30.69
N ILE A 8 -9.65 17.16 -29.55
CA ILE A 8 -10.65 17.33 -28.50
C ILE A 8 -11.41 18.64 -28.68
N ASP A 9 -10.68 19.74 -28.94
CA ASP A 9 -11.25 21.05 -29.22
C ASP A 9 -11.28 21.32 -30.74
N PRO A 10 -12.37 21.89 -31.30
CA PRO A 10 -12.43 22.25 -32.73
C PRO A 10 -11.51 23.43 -33.11
N ASN A 11 -11.12 24.27 -32.16
CA ASN A 11 -10.23 25.43 -32.35
C ASN A 11 -9.09 25.38 -31.30
N PRO A 12 -8.20 24.37 -31.39
CA PRO A 12 -7.18 24.16 -30.37
C PRO A 12 -6.14 25.29 -30.37
N ASP A 13 -5.84 25.82 -29.19
CA ASP A 13 -4.74 26.77 -28.95
C ASP A 13 -3.60 26.14 -28.15
N THR A 14 -3.74 24.85 -27.79
CA THR A 14 -2.80 24.10 -26.97
C THR A 14 -2.65 22.68 -27.51
N VAL A 15 -1.41 22.19 -27.52
CA VAL A 15 -1.08 20.79 -27.84
C VAL A 15 -0.45 20.16 -26.60
N ILE A 16 -1.06 19.08 -26.11
CA ILE A 16 -0.44 18.23 -25.09
C ILE A 16 0.22 17.05 -25.80
N ILE A 17 1.48 16.80 -25.50
CA ILE A 17 2.26 15.68 -26.02
C ILE A 17 2.43 14.68 -24.87
N LEU A 18 1.78 13.51 -25.00
CA LEU A 18 1.92 12.38 -24.09
C LEU A 18 3.02 11.44 -24.61
N ARG A 19 4.09 11.30 -23.84
CA ARG A 19 5.20 10.37 -24.10
C ARG A 19 5.08 9.15 -23.18
N ASN A 20 5.63 8.02 -23.62
CA ASN A 20 5.69 6.77 -22.85
C ASN A 20 4.34 6.41 -22.18
N PRO A 21 3.24 6.25 -22.93
CA PRO A 21 1.94 5.98 -22.33
C PRO A 21 2.02 4.70 -21.47
N THR A 22 1.41 4.74 -20.28
CA THR A 22 1.48 3.64 -19.32
C THR A 22 0.92 2.35 -19.93
N ILE A 23 1.73 1.29 -19.90
CA ILE A 23 1.38 -0.05 -20.41
C ILE A 23 1.02 -0.98 -19.25
N ASP A 24 1.69 -0.81 -18.10
CA ASP A 24 1.46 -1.60 -16.90
C ASP A 24 1.11 -0.68 -15.74
N PHE A 25 -0.14 -0.78 -15.25
CA PHE A 25 -0.68 0.09 -14.23
C PHE A 25 -0.80 -0.69 -12.92
N ALA A 26 -0.31 -0.13 -11.81
CA ALA A 26 -0.39 -0.74 -10.48
C ALA A 26 0.00 -2.24 -10.48
N PRO A 27 1.23 -2.59 -10.90
CA PRO A 27 1.65 -3.98 -11.05
C PRO A 27 1.55 -4.74 -9.73
N TRP A 28 1.08 -5.99 -9.80
CA TRP A 28 0.96 -6.87 -8.64
C TRP A 28 1.88 -8.06 -8.80
N ASP A 29 3.15 -7.89 -8.44
CA ASP A 29 4.09 -9.00 -8.43
C ASP A 29 3.78 -9.89 -7.23
N SER A 30 3.22 -11.08 -7.47
CA SER A 30 3.25 -12.12 -6.45
C SER A 30 4.72 -12.40 -6.11
N PRO A 31 5.14 -12.43 -4.83
CA PRO A 31 6.49 -12.87 -4.50
C PRO A 31 6.70 -14.25 -5.13
N ASP A 32 7.64 -14.34 -6.07
CA ASP A 32 7.98 -15.59 -6.72
C ASP A 32 8.65 -16.50 -5.68
N PRO A 33 8.10 -17.69 -5.37
CA PRO A 33 8.74 -18.63 -4.45
C PRO A 33 10.08 -19.18 -4.95
N SER A 34 10.48 -18.89 -6.20
CA SER A 34 11.63 -19.53 -6.86
C SER A 34 12.92 -18.69 -6.93
N ALA A 35 12.96 -17.49 -6.35
CA ALA A 35 14.16 -16.64 -6.41
C ALA A 35 15.26 -16.95 -5.36
N ASN A 36 15.24 -18.14 -4.74
CA ASN A 36 16.17 -18.51 -3.66
C ASN A 36 17.08 -19.70 -3.97
N ASP A 37 17.28 -20.06 -5.24
CA ASP A 37 18.28 -21.04 -5.64
C ASP A 37 18.97 -20.54 -6.91
N GLU A 38 19.97 -19.67 -6.76
CA GLU A 38 21.16 -19.59 -7.62
C GLU A 38 22.05 -18.42 -7.17
N GLU A 39 22.88 -18.64 -6.15
CA GLU A 39 24.24 -18.11 -6.17
C GLU A 39 25.14 -19.06 -5.37
N ALA A 40 25.77 -19.96 -6.14
CA ALA A 40 26.88 -20.77 -5.70
C ALA A 40 28.08 -19.85 -5.40
N LEU A 41 28.70 -20.03 -4.23
CA LEU A 41 30.07 -19.57 -4.01
C LEU A 41 30.94 -20.77 -3.68
N GLU A 42 31.92 -20.95 -4.57
CA GLU A 42 33.00 -21.92 -4.53
C GLU A 42 33.84 -21.72 -3.27
N GLU A 43 34.09 -22.81 -2.54
CA GLU A 43 35.09 -22.85 -1.48
C GLU A 43 36.50 -22.92 -2.08
N GLU A 44 37.33 -21.91 -1.84
CA GLU A 44 38.78 -22.08 -1.70
C GLU A 44 39.30 -21.24 -0.52
N GLY A 45 40.09 -21.90 0.33
CA GLY A 45 40.68 -21.31 1.54
C GLY A 45 42.04 -20.64 1.31
N ASP A 46 42.49 -19.91 2.32
CA ASP A 46 43.70 -20.21 3.11
C ASP A 46 43.94 -19.03 4.09
N ASP A 47 44.25 -19.39 5.33
CA ASP A 47 44.52 -18.48 6.45
C ASP A 47 46.02 -18.47 6.72
N LYS A 48 46.69 -17.31 6.53
CA LYS A 48 47.91 -16.93 7.29
C LYS A 48 48.05 -15.41 7.46
N SER A 49 47.63 -14.96 8.64
CA SER A 49 48.30 -14.11 9.66
C SER A 49 49.55 -13.22 9.33
N PRO A 50 49.82 -12.19 10.18
CA PRO A 50 50.31 -10.86 9.79
C PRO A 50 51.76 -10.54 10.22
N GLN A 51 52.32 -9.43 9.75
CA GLN A 51 53.46 -8.77 10.41
C GLN A 51 53.52 -7.25 10.18
N ALA A 52 53.87 -6.56 11.26
CA ALA A 52 53.96 -5.12 11.46
C ALA A 52 55.24 -4.51 10.89
N GLU A 53 55.26 -3.19 10.66
CA GLU A 53 56.29 -2.31 11.24
C GLU A 53 55.97 -0.82 11.06
N THR A 54 56.58 -0.05 11.93
CA THR A 54 56.25 1.29 12.42
C THR A 54 56.98 2.39 11.62
N ARG A 55 56.52 3.65 11.72
CA ARG A 55 57.30 4.81 12.24
C ARG A 55 57.39 6.10 11.36
N LEU A 56 56.83 7.17 11.95
CA LEU A 56 57.19 8.62 11.97
C LEU A 56 56.93 9.57 10.78
N GLU A 57 56.27 10.69 11.14
CA GLU A 57 56.13 11.99 10.44
C GLU A 57 57.38 12.91 10.63
N PRO A 58 57.38 14.27 10.44
CA PRO A 58 56.47 15.24 9.76
C PRO A 58 57.21 16.40 8.98
N ILE A 59 56.43 17.43 8.59
CA ILE A 59 56.75 18.87 8.42
C ILE A 59 57.12 19.40 7.01
N GLY A 60 56.33 20.38 6.56
CA GLY A 60 56.67 21.29 5.45
C GLY A 60 55.58 22.36 5.21
N ASP A 61 55.57 23.37 6.08
CA ASP A 61 54.72 24.57 6.07
C ASP A 61 55.09 25.53 4.92
N SER A 62 54.11 26.19 4.29
CA SER A 62 54.20 27.62 3.90
C SER A 62 52.96 28.12 3.14
N SER A 63 52.49 29.26 3.64
CA SER A 63 51.41 30.12 3.16
C SER A 63 51.72 30.82 1.83
N ALA A 64 50.67 31.20 1.08
CA ALA A 64 50.37 32.60 0.73
C ALA A 64 49.21 32.69 -0.30
N SER A 65 48.31 33.63 -0.05
CA SER A 65 47.22 34.08 -0.93
C SER A 65 47.75 34.62 -2.27
N GLU A 66 46.98 34.41 -3.34
CA GLU A 66 46.85 35.41 -4.40
C GLU A 66 45.47 35.38 -5.06
N VAL A 67 44.93 36.57 -5.24
CA VAL A 67 43.63 36.94 -5.81
C VAL A 67 43.72 36.84 -7.34
N GLY A 68 42.69 36.29 -8.00
CA GLY A 68 42.67 36.30 -9.47
C GLY A 68 41.42 35.73 -10.12
N SER A 69 40.45 36.62 -10.35
CA SER A 69 39.62 36.70 -11.57
C SER A 69 38.73 35.51 -11.96
N THR A 70 37.42 35.70 -11.71
CA THR A 70 36.34 35.04 -12.42
C THR A 70 36.35 35.36 -13.92
N PRO A 71 35.96 34.39 -14.77
CA PRO A 71 35.21 34.70 -15.98
C PRO A 71 33.78 34.16 -15.84
N SER A 72 32.82 35.08 -15.77
CA SER A 72 31.41 34.81 -16.07
C SER A 72 31.29 34.06 -17.39
N THR A 73 30.78 32.83 -17.34
CA THR A 73 30.24 32.15 -18.51
C THR A 73 28.72 32.14 -18.37
N LEU A 74 28.06 32.86 -19.27
CA LEU A 74 26.61 32.85 -19.45
C LEU A 74 26.13 31.41 -19.69
N PRO A 75 25.00 30.96 -19.11
CA PRO A 75 24.40 29.70 -19.51
C PRO A 75 23.89 29.82 -20.95
N GLY A 76 24.33 28.90 -21.80
CA GLY A 76 23.88 28.79 -23.18
C GLY A 76 22.36 28.59 -23.25
N VAL A 77 21.74 29.32 -24.17
CA VAL A 77 20.36 29.11 -24.61
C VAL A 77 20.32 27.74 -25.30
N PRO A 78 19.41 26.81 -24.93
CA PRO A 78 19.17 25.61 -25.72
C PRO A 78 18.61 26.02 -27.09
N ASP A 79 19.18 25.47 -28.15
CA ASP A 79 18.73 25.63 -29.54
C ASP A 79 17.40 24.90 -29.73
N ASP A 80 16.28 25.58 -29.43
CA ASP A 80 14.91 25.04 -29.53
C ASP A 80 14.34 25.32 -30.93
N ASN A 81 15.01 24.80 -31.97
CA ASN A 81 14.57 24.83 -33.36
C ASN A 81 13.88 23.53 -33.81
N HIS A 82 13.45 22.67 -32.87
CA HIS A 82 12.61 21.52 -33.22
C HIS A 82 11.15 21.94 -33.30
N ASP A 83 10.52 21.71 -34.46
CA ASP A 83 9.08 21.88 -34.62
C ASP A 83 8.36 20.93 -33.64
N PRO A 84 7.50 21.41 -32.72
CA PRO A 84 6.70 20.56 -31.83
C PRO A 84 5.87 19.51 -32.58
N LEU A 85 5.64 19.71 -33.89
CA LEU A 85 4.97 18.75 -34.75
C LEU A 85 5.81 17.50 -35.05
N GLU A 86 7.14 17.56 -34.88
CA GLU A 86 8.08 16.46 -35.10
C GLU A 86 8.40 15.64 -33.84
N GLU A 87 7.90 16.03 -32.67
CA GLU A 87 8.13 15.27 -31.43
C GLU A 87 7.36 13.94 -31.41
N ASP A 88 8.06 12.86 -31.08
CA ASP A 88 7.48 11.54 -30.86
C ASP A 88 6.56 11.55 -29.63
N GLY A 89 5.32 11.06 -29.81
CA GLY A 89 4.31 10.99 -28.76
C GLY A 89 2.87 11.04 -29.30
N ILE A 90 1.90 10.81 -28.40
CA ILE A 90 0.47 10.95 -28.68
C ILE A 90 0.10 12.42 -28.44
N ARG A 91 -0.56 13.05 -29.43
CA ARG A 91 -0.93 14.48 -29.35
C ARG A 91 -2.40 14.66 -29.00
N PHE A 92 -2.68 15.57 -28.08
CA PHE A 92 -4.02 16.04 -27.77
C PHE A 92 -4.15 17.52 -28.14
N GLU A 93 -5.04 17.82 -29.08
CA GLU A 93 -5.36 19.18 -29.50
C GLU A 93 -6.53 19.70 -28.66
N VAL A 94 -6.24 20.67 -27.78
CA VAL A 94 -7.11 21.11 -26.67
C VAL A 94 -7.13 22.64 -26.53
N SER A 95 -7.98 23.15 -25.65
CA SER A 95 -8.11 24.56 -25.31
C SER A 95 -7.50 24.88 -23.95
N SER A 96 -6.54 25.80 -23.92
CA SER A 96 -5.91 26.35 -22.72
C SER A 96 -6.95 26.85 -21.72
N ARG A 97 -8.01 27.53 -22.20
CA ARG A 97 -9.05 28.11 -21.34
C ARG A 97 -9.85 27.05 -20.60
N HIS A 98 -10.20 25.96 -21.26
CA HIS A 98 -10.91 24.85 -20.60
C HIS A 98 -10.01 24.17 -19.56
N LEU A 99 -8.74 23.92 -19.91
CA LEU A 99 -7.76 23.35 -18.98
C LEU A 99 -7.57 24.23 -17.72
N MET A 100 -7.30 25.52 -17.90
CA MET A 100 -7.08 26.47 -16.80
C MET A 100 -8.32 26.69 -15.91
N LEU A 101 -9.51 26.54 -16.48
CA LEU A 101 -10.76 26.64 -15.73
C LEU A 101 -10.99 25.40 -14.87
N ALA A 102 -10.73 24.21 -15.42
CA ALA A 102 -11.00 22.93 -14.78
C ALA A 102 -9.97 22.52 -13.72
N SER A 103 -8.73 23.00 -13.84
CA SER A 103 -7.60 22.52 -13.04
C SER A 103 -6.68 23.67 -12.61
N PRO A 104 -6.44 23.84 -11.30
CA PRO A 104 -5.42 24.76 -10.80
C PRO A 104 -4.01 24.44 -11.30
N ARG A 105 -3.71 23.14 -11.51
CA ARG A 105 -2.42 22.69 -12.05
C ARG A 105 -2.19 23.17 -13.47
N PHE A 106 -3.16 22.94 -14.37
CA PHE A 106 -3.08 23.47 -15.72
C PHE A 106 -3.07 25.00 -15.74
N LYS A 107 -3.84 25.65 -14.85
CA LYS A 107 -3.78 27.10 -14.67
C LYS A 107 -2.36 27.57 -14.33
N THR A 108 -1.70 26.94 -13.38
CA THR A 108 -0.32 27.29 -13.01
C THR A 108 0.67 27.03 -14.15
N MET A 109 0.53 25.92 -14.90
CA MET A 109 1.39 25.60 -16.06
C MET A 109 1.27 26.64 -17.17
N LEU A 110 0.03 27.05 -17.49
CA LEU A 110 -0.28 27.95 -18.61
C LEU A 110 -0.23 29.45 -18.22
N SER A 111 -0.15 29.77 -16.92
CA SER A 111 -0.10 31.15 -16.44
C SER A 111 1.33 31.69 -16.35
N GLY A 112 1.77 32.37 -17.41
CA GLY A 112 2.92 33.27 -17.39
C GLY A 112 4.27 32.68 -17.78
N ARG A 113 5.33 33.51 -17.79
CA ARG A 113 6.68 33.15 -18.27
C ARG A 113 7.53 32.31 -17.31
N LYS A 114 6.94 31.80 -16.22
CA LYS A 114 7.69 31.01 -15.22
C LYS A 114 7.95 29.57 -15.70
N TRP A 115 7.08 29.08 -16.58
CA TRP A 115 7.11 27.75 -17.15
C TRP A 115 7.20 27.88 -18.67
N GLN A 116 7.88 26.96 -19.33
CA GLN A 116 8.02 26.98 -20.79
C GLN A 116 6.66 26.77 -21.46
N GLU A 117 5.80 25.98 -20.81
CA GLU A 117 4.41 25.69 -21.19
C GLU A 117 3.53 26.95 -21.22
N GLY A 118 3.89 27.99 -20.47
CA GLY A 118 3.19 29.28 -20.43
C GLY A 118 3.66 30.27 -21.50
N VAL A 119 4.62 29.88 -22.35
CA VAL A 119 5.10 30.66 -23.49
C VAL A 119 4.60 30.00 -24.78
N PRO A 120 3.74 30.67 -25.56
CA PRO A 120 3.32 30.14 -26.86
C PRO A 120 4.52 29.96 -27.79
N GLY A 121 4.50 28.89 -28.58
CA GLY A 121 5.45 28.67 -29.67
C GLY A 121 5.31 29.72 -30.79
N LEU A 122 6.16 29.61 -31.80
CA LEU A 122 6.16 30.51 -32.96
C LEU A 122 4.83 30.48 -33.73
N ASP A 123 4.10 29.37 -33.65
CA ASP A 123 2.78 29.17 -34.24
C ASP A 123 1.62 29.73 -33.37
N GLY A 124 1.94 30.30 -32.20
CA GLY A 124 0.99 30.86 -31.26
C GLY A 124 0.27 29.85 -30.38
N ARG A 125 0.65 28.55 -30.42
CA ARG A 125 0.07 27.50 -29.57
C ARG A 125 0.92 27.23 -28.35
N PHE A 126 0.27 26.85 -27.25
CA PHE A 126 0.96 26.33 -26.07
C PHE A 126 1.32 24.86 -26.27
N VAL A 127 2.47 24.42 -25.74
CA VAL A 127 2.90 23.02 -25.78
C VAL A 127 3.09 22.54 -24.34
N ILE A 128 2.34 21.53 -23.95
CA ILE A 128 2.49 20.85 -22.65
C ILE A 128 3.07 19.46 -22.92
N ARG A 129 4.14 19.09 -22.22
CA ARG A 129 4.72 17.75 -22.30
C ARG A 129 4.39 17.00 -21.02
N THR A 130 3.87 15.78 -21.18
CA THR A 130 3.53 14.91 -20.07
C THR A 130 3.92 13.48 -20.41
N GLU A 131 4.17 12.68 -19.39
CA GLU A 131 4.69 11.32 -19.56
C GLU A 131 3.85 10.35 -18.71
N ASP A 132 3.91 9.07 -19.03
CA ASP A 132 3.43 7.96 -18.19
C ASP A 132 1.93 7.95 -17.86
N TRP A 133 1.10 8.72 -18.55
CA TRP A 133 -0.35 8.58 -18.46
C TRP A 133 -0.88 7.45 -19.34
N ASP A 134 -1.92 6.77 -18.85
CA ASP A 134 -2.74 5.89 -19.69
C ASP A 134 -3.46 6.75 -20.75
N GLU A 135 -3.29 6.41 -22.03
CA GLU A 135 -3.83 7.18 -23.15
C GLU A 135 -5.35 7.33 -23.07
N GLU A 136 -6.07 6.27 -22.71
CA GLU A 136 -7.53 6.25 -22.69
C GLU A 136 -8.08 7.05 -21.50
N ALA A 137 -7.51 6.86 -20.31
CA ALA A 137 -7.86 7.64 -19.13
C ALA A 137 -7.63 9.15 -19.36
N PHE A 138 -6.48 9.49 -19.96
CA PHE A 138 -6.14 10.88 -20.28
C PHE A 138 -7.11 11.46 -21.32
N ARG A 139 -7.42 10.70 -22.37
CA ARG A 139 -8.40 11.09 -23.39
C ARG A 139 -9.79 11.32 -22.79
N ILE A 140 -10.24 10.48 -21.85
CA ILE A 140 -11.52 10.65 -21.16
C ILE A 140 -11.51 11.94 -20.36
N LEU A 141 -10.48 12.18 -19.54
CA LEU A 141 -10.36 13.40 -18.75
C LEU A 141 -10.39 14.65 -19.64
N MET A 142 -9.64 14.65 -20.75
CA MET A 142 -9.65 15.77 -21.70
C MET A 142 -11.04 16.00 -22.29
N ASN A 143 -11.78 14.94 -22.64
CA ASN A 143 -13.15 15.08 -23.13
C ASN A 143 -14.10 15.66 -22.07
N VAL A 144 -13.94 15.29 -20.79
CA VAL A 144 -14.74 15.85 -19.69
C VAL A 144 -14.44 17.33 -19.51
N ILE A 145 -13.16 17.73 -19.42
CA ILE A 145 -12.73 19.13 -19.29
C ILE A 145 -13.29 20.00 -20.43
N HIS A 146 -13.35 19.46 -21.64
CA HIS A 146 -13.86 20.16 -22.83
C HIS A 146 -15.36 19.98 -23.06
N THR A 147 -16.10 19.46 -22.09
CA THR A 147 -17.57 19.26 -22.15
C THR A 147 -18.03 18.38 -23.33
N ARG A 148 -17.16 17.51 -23.83
CA ARG A 148 -17.41 16.58 -24.94
C ARG A 148 -18.18 15.34 -24.46
N ASN A 149 -19.28 15.54 -23.74
CA ASN A 149 -20.02 14.52 -22.99
C ASN A 149 -20.47 13.30 -23.82
N ARG A 150 -20.63 13.44 -25.15
CA ARG A 150 -20.98 12.32 -26.06
C ARG A 150 -19.80 11.37 -26.31
N ALA A 151 -18.57 11.85 -26.14
CA ALA A 151 -17.34 11.07 -26.30
C ALA A 151 -16.88 10.42 -24.98
N VAL A 152 -17.55 10.72 -23.87
CA VAL A 152 -17.24 10.16 -22.54
C VAL A 152 -18.05 8.88 -22.33
N PRO A 153 -17.41 7.73 -22.03
CA PRO A 153 -18.11 6.48 -21.80
C PRO A 153 -18.99 6.54 -20.54
N ARG A 154 -20.12 5.84 -20.56
CA ARG A 154 -21.03 5.72 -19.39
C ARG A 154 -20.69 4.54 -18.47
N THR A 155 -19.87 3.63 -18.96
CA THR A 155 -19.45 2.42 -18.27
C THR A 155 -17.95 2.28 -18.46
N ILE A 156 -17.24 2.06 -17.37
CA ILE A 156 -15.80 1.82 -17.34
C ILE A 156 -15.54 0.68 -16.33
N ASP A 157 -14.39 0.03 -16.41
CA ASP A 157 -13.96 -0.94 -15.41
C ASP A 157 -13.23 -0.24 -14.24
N LEU A 158 -12.90 -1.02 -13.21
CA LEU A 158 -12.18 -0.53 -12.03
C LEU A 158 -10.79 0.01 -12.38
N ASP A 159 -10.12 -0.63 -13.35
CA ASP A 159 -8.76 -0.24 -13.77
C ASP A 159 -8.76 1.16 -14.37
N LEU A 160 -9.67 1.41 -15.32
CA LEU A 160 -9.83 2.72 -15.94
C LEU A 160 -10.34 3.78 -14.95
N LEU A 161 -11.22 3.41 -14.02
CA LEU A 161 -11.67 4.31 -12.95
C LEU A 161 -10.49 4.74 -12.06
N ALA A 162 -9.63 3.81 -11.65
CA ALA A 162 -8.45 4.09 -10.85
C ALA A 162 -7.42 4.95 -11.62
N LYS A 163 -7.18 4.67 -12.90
CA LYS A 163 -6.33 5.50 -13.77
C LYS A 163 -6.86 6.94 -13.87
N ILE A 164 -8.18 7.11 -14.02
CA ILE A 164 -8.82 8.44 -14.00
C ILE A 164 -8.64 9.08 -12.63
N ALA A 165 -8.77 8.35 -11.53
CA ALA A 165 -8.54 8.87 -10.19
C ALA A 165 -7.10 9.41 -10.02
N VAL A 166 -6.08 8.70 -10.53
CA VAL A 166 -4.69 9.20 -10.53
C VAL A 166 -4.56 10.54 -11.25
N LEU A 167 -5.17 10.67 -12.43
CA LEU A 167 -5.14 11.92 -13.18
C LEU A 167 -5.88 13.05 -12.45
N VAL A 168 -7.04 12.74 -11.86
CA VAL A 168 -7.86 13.72 -11.14
C VAL A 168 -7.15 14.25 -9.91
N ASP A 169 -6.48 13.37 -9.15
CA ASP A 169 -5.62 13.74 -8.03
C ASP A 169 -4.45 14.62 -8.49
N TYR A 170 -3.71 14.17 -9.51
CA TYR A 170 -2.53 14.89 -10.01
C TYR A 170 -2.86 16.31 -10.51
N TYR A 171 -3.91 16.43 -11.34
CA TYR A 171 -4.34 17.70 -11.93
C TYR A 171 -5.26 18.51 -11.00
N ASP A 172 -5.64 17.98 -9.84
CA ASP A 172 -6.51 18.65 -8.87
C ASP A 172 -7.83 19.15 -9.53
N CYS A 173 -8.58 18.22 -10.13
CA CYS A 173 -9.78 18.54 -10.91
C CYS A 173 -10.99 17.64 -10.61
N SER A 174 -11.16 17.24 -9.34
CA SER A 174 -12.25 16.37 -8.89
C SER A 174 -13.64 16.92 -9.24
N GLU A 175 -13.87 18.22 -9.03
CA GLU A 175 -15.14 18.88 -9.36
C GLU A 175 -15.52 18.74 -10.85
N THR A 176 -14.52 18.69 -11.74
CA THR A 176 -14.75 18.62 -13.19
C THR A 176 -15.39 17.29 -13.61
N ILE A 177 -15.10 16.21 -12.88
CA ILE A 177 -15.59 14.88 -13.22
C ILE A 177 -16.86 14.48 -12.44
N GLU A 178 -17.35 15.34 -11.55
CA GLU A 178 -18.42 15.04 -10.57
C GLU A 178 -19.64 14.33 -11.19
N LEU A 179 -20.10 14.80 -12.36
CA LEU A 179 -21.25 14.22 -13.06
C LEU A 179 -21.01 12.76 -13.51
N PHE A 180 -19.79 12.43 -13.93
CA PHE A 180 -19.45 11.10 -14.43
C PHE A 180 -18.97 10.17 -13.33
N LYS A 181 -18.35 10.73 -12.28
CA LYS A 181 -17.88 10.04 -11.08
C LYS A 181 -18.96 9.09 -10.54
N ASP A 182 -20.14 9.60 -10.21
CA ASP A 182 -21.21 8.81 -9.59
C ASP A 182 -21.70 7.69 -10.54
N ILE A 183 -21.80 7.98 -11.83
CA ILE A 183 -22.22 7.01 -12.85
C ILE A 183 -21.22 5.85 -12.94
N TRP A 184 -19.93 6.17 -12.95
CA TRP A 184 -18.86 5.17 -13.03
C TRP A 184 -18.76 4.36 -11.75
N ILE A 185 -18.79 5.00 -10.58
CA ILE A 185 -18.76 4.31 -9.28
C ILE A 185 -19.95 3.35 -9.15
N ASP A 186 -21.17 3.80 -9.48
CA ASP A 186 -22.36 2.95 -9.45
C ASP A 186 -22.28 1.74 -10.38
N HIS A 187 -21.61 1.90 -11.52
CA HIS A 187 -21.40 0.81 -12.46
C HIS A 187 -20.35 -0.17 -11.93
N VAL A 188 -19.18 0.32 -11.51
CA VAL A 188 -18.07 -0.50 -11.02
C VAL A 188 -18.45 -1.22 -9.72
N ASN A 189 -19.19 -0.60 -8.82
CA ASN A 189 -19.74 -1.27 -7.63
C ASN A 189 -20.61 -2.49 -7.96
N LYS A 190 -21.26 -2.52 -9.14
CA LYS A 190 -22.10 -3.65 -9.58
C LYS A 190 -21.31 -4.71 -10.32
N THR A 191 -20.24 -4.34 -11.02
CA THR A 191 -19.49 -5.25 -11.91
C THR A 191 -18.20 -5.78 -11.28
N ALA A 192 -17.53 -4.98 -10.44
CA ALA A 192 -16.29 -5.29 -9.74
C ALA A 192 -16.28 -4.65 -8.34
N PRO A 193 -17.16 -5.11 -7.41
CA PRO A 193 -17.24 -4.58 -6.05
C PRO A 193 -15.93 -4.74 -5.28
N ALA A 194 -15.76 -3.92 -4.22
CA ALA A 194 -14.62 -4.01 -3.31
C ALA A 194 -14.40 -5.46 -2.80
N PRO A 195 -13.20 -6.05 -3.03
CA PRO A 195 -12.89 -7.39 -2.56
C PRO A 195 -12.90 -7.51 -1.04
N SER A 196 -13.12 -8.73 -0.54
CA SER A 196 -13.03 -9.06 0.89
C SER A 196 -11.67 -9.64 1.31
N ASN A 197 -10.70 -9.66 0.39
CA ASN A 197 -9.33 -10.11 0.58
C ASN A 197 -8.34 -9.04 0.13
N TYR A 198 -7.14 -9.05 0.71
CA TYR A 198 -6.05 -8.18 0.29
C TYR A 198 -5.56 -8.58 -1.11
N CYS A 199 -5.69 -7.67 -2.08
CA CYS A 199 -5.26 -7.84 -3.47
C CYS A 199 -5.11 -6.48 -4.18
N ARG A 200 -4.67 -6.51 -5.43
CA ARG A 200 -4.55 -5.33 -6.30
C ARG A 200 -5.84 -4.51 -6.36
N ASP A 201 -6.97 -5.16 -6.65
CA ASP A 201 -8.26 -4.47 -6.82
C ASP A 201 -8.74 -3.81 -5.53
N LEU A 202 -8.40 -4.36 -4.36
CA LEU A 202 -8.66 -3.70 -3.08
C LEU A 202 -7.89 -2.38 -2.99
N MET A 203 -6.61 -2.35 -3.37
CA MET A 203 -5.80 -1.13 -3.37
C MET A 203 -6.28 -0.10 -4.40
N LEU A 204 -6.78 -0.55 -5.56
CA LEU A 204 -7.46 0.34 -6.50
C LEU A 204 -8.70 0.99 -5.87
N TRP A 205 -9.50 0.22 -5.13
CA TRP A 205 -10.65 0.76 -4.40
C TRP A 205 -10.25 1.71 -3.27
N VAL A 206 -9.17 1.45 -2.54
CA VAL A 206 -8.62 2.40 -1.53
C VAL A 206 -8.25 3.73 -2.22
N CYS A 207 -7.57 3.68 -3.37
CA CYS A 207 -7.22 4.87 -4.15
C CYS A 207 -8.46 5.63 -4.62
N VAL A 208 -9.42 4.94 -5.24
CA VAL A 208 -10.68 5.53 -5.72
C VAL A 208 -11.44 6.18 -4.57
N ALA A 209 -11.53 5.51 -3.43
CA ALA A 209 -12.24 6.03 -2.26
C ALA A 209 -11.54 7.25 -1.65
N TRP A 210 -10.20 7.24 -1.61
CA TRP A 210 -9.40 8.38 -1.19
C TRP A 210 -9.63 9.60 -2.10
N VAL A 211 -9.39 9.46 -3.40
CA VAL A 211 -9.43 10.58 -4.36
C VAL A 211 -10.84 11.17 -4.48
N PHE A 212 -11.88 10.32 -4.43
CA PHE A 212 -13.27 10.76 -4.60
C PHE A 212 -14.03 10.99 -3.30
N GLY A 213 -13.39 10.85 -2.14
CA GLY A 213 -14.02 11.12 -0.84
C GLY A 213 -15.13 10.13 -0.47
N LEU A 214 -14.98 8.84 -0.81
CA LEU A 214 -15.98 7.81 -0.55
C LEU A 214 -15.79 7.21 0.85
N GLU A 215 -16.31 7.88 1.88
CA GLU A 215 -16.07 7.55 3.29
C GLU A 215 -16.34 6.08 3.64
N GLU A 216 -17.51 5.54 3.28
CA GLU A 216 -17.87 4.15 3.60
C GLU A 216 -16.99 3.13 2.87
N THR A 217 -16.64 3.41 1.61
CA THR A 217 -15.76 2.53 0.82
C THR A 217 -14.33 2.57 1.35
N PHE A 218 -13.84 3.74 1.73
CA PHE A 218 -12.52 3.91 2.33
C PHE A 218 -12.41 3.15 3.65
N LEU A 219 -13.41 3.30 4.52
CA LEU A 219 -13.48 2.57 5.79
C LEU A 219 -13.49 1.05 5.54
N ALA A 220 -14.39 0.54 4.69
CA ALA A 220 -14.48 -0.90 4.45
C ALA A 220 -13.21 -1.49 3.81
N THR A 221 -12.62 -0.81 2.83
CA THR A 221 -11.45 -1.34 2.10
C THR A 221 -10.17 -1.31 2.93
N THR A 222 -9.96 -0.26 3.73
CA THR A 222 -8.82 -0.19 4.66
C THR A 222 -8.96 -1.22 5.78
N GLU A 223 -10.16 -1.50 6.28
CA GLU A 223 -10.40 -2.57 7.26
C GLU A 223 -10.00 -3.94 6.68
N VAL A 224 -10.40 -4.23 5.45
CA VAL A 224 -10.01 -5.48 4.77
C VAL A 224 -8.49 -5.56 4.63
N ALA A 225 -7.82 -4.48 4.25
CA ALA A 225 -6.37 -4.44 4.12
C ALA A 225 -5.66 -4.75 5.46
N MET A 226 -6.10 -4.13 6.55
CA MET A 226 -5.56 -4.40 7.90
C MET A 226 -5.75 -5.86 8.34
N ARG A 227 -6.94 -6.44 8.06
CA ARG A 227 -7.29 -7.79 8.52
C ARG A 227 -6.62 -8.89 7.69
N GLN A 228 -6.54 -8.70 6.39
CA GLN A 228 -6.20 -9.76 5.43
C GLN A 228 -4.75 -9.71 4.95
N SER A 229 -4.08 -8.55 5.01
CA SER A 229 -2.70 -8.47 4.55
C SER A 229 -1.77 -9.32 5.43
N LYS A 230 -0.82 -9.97 4.77
CA LYS A 230 0.22 -10.81 5.41
C LYS A 230 1.57 -10.12 5.43
N ASP A 231 1.73 -9.09 4.61
CA ASP A 231 2.97 -8.35 4.42
C ASP A 231 2.65 -6.85 4.47
N CYS A 232 3.67 -6.00 4.38
CA CYS A 232 3.47 -4.55 4.31
C CYS A 232 2.57 -4.17 3.14
N ILE A 233 1.78 -3.12 3.35
CA ILE A 233 0.84 -2.65 2.35
C ILE A 233 1.57 -2.02 1.18
N ARG A 234 1.23 -2.49 -0.01
CA ARG A 234 1.78 -2.01 -1.28
C ARG A 234 0.98 -0.81 -1.78
N ALA A 235 1.64 0.33 -1.95
CA ALA A 235 1.00 1.53 -2.51
C ALA A 235 0.76 1.44 -4.03
N LEU A 236 1.45 0.54 -4.73
CA LEU A 236 1.30 0.28 -6.18
C LEU A 236 1.49 1.52 -7.09
N GLY A 237 2.21 2.55 -6.63
CA GLY A 237 2.35 3.82 -7.35
C GLY A 237 1.05 4.65 -7.44
N LEU A 238 0.03 4.28 -6.67
CA LEU A 238 -1.23 5.02 -6.58
C LEU A 238 -1.04 6.26 -5.69
N PRO A 239 -1.83 7.33 -5.89
CA PRO A 239 -1.81 8.55 -5.08
C PRO A 239 -2.46 8.35 -3.70
N ILE A 240 -2.12 7.25 -3.01
CA ILE A 240 -2.51 7.02 -1.63
C ILE A 240 -1.43 7.64 -0.74
N PRO A 241 -1.74 8.62 0.12
CA PRO A 241 -0.77 9.22 1.01
C PRO A 241 0.00 8.17 1.82
N PRO A 242 1.33 8.28 1.95
CA PRO A 242 2.13 7.33 2.74
C PRO A 242 1.60 7.13 4.15
N ARG A 243 1.09 8.19 4.79
CA ARG A 243 0.46 8.12 6.12
C ARG A 243 -0.71 7.12 6.21
N ILE A 244 -1.48 6.94 5.13
CA ILE A 244 -2.60 5.98 5.13
C ILE A 244 -2.04 4.55 5.09
N ILE A 245 -1.00 4.32 4.28
CA ILE A 245 -0.30 3.03 4.19
C ILE A 245 0.32 2.68 5.56
N ASP A 246 1.04 3.64 6.14
CA ASP A 246 1.68 3.49 7.45
C ASP A 246 0.64 3.20 8.56
N GLU A 247 -0.51 3.85 8.55
CA GLU A 247 -1.57 3.64 9.55
C GLU A 247 -2.25 2.27 9.39
N ILE A 248 -2.45 1.78 8.15
CA ILE A 248 -2.96 0.43 7.91
C ILE A 248 -1.98 -0.61 8.47
N ASP A 249 -0.69 -0.46 8.19
CA ASP A 249 0.32 -1.37 8.72
C ASP A 249 0.46 -1.24 10.25
N HIS A 250 0.39 -0.03 10.80
CA HIS A 250 0.41 0.19 12.25
C HIS A 250 -0.70 -0.56 12.97
N HIS A 251 -1.94 -0.42 12.51
CA HIS A 251 -3.08 -1.15 13.08
C HIS A 251 -2.98 -2.67 12.88
N ARG A 252 -2.47 -3.12 11.72
CA ARG A 252 -2.18 -4.53 11.47
C ARG A 252 -1.18 -5.08 12.48
N PHE A 253 -0.07 -4.37 12.71
CA PHE A 253 1.00 -4.79 13.62
C PHE A 253 0.49 -4.84 15.06
N GLN A 254 -0.20 -3.79 15.50
CA GLN A 254 -0.80 -3.74 16.84
C GLN A 254 -1.77 -4.90 17.09
N ALA A 255 -2.60 -5.25 16.11
CA ALA A 255 -3.56 -6.34 16.25
C ALA A 255 -2.86 -7.71 16.36
N ILE A 256 -1.86 -7.96 15.52
CA ILE A 256 -1.08 -9.21 15.55
C ILE A 256 -0.30 -9.31 16.87
N GLU A 257 0.44 -8.27 17.22
CA GLU A 257 1.20 -8.20 18.47
C GLU A 257 0.30 -8.39 19.68
N SER A 258 -0.87 -7.72 19.71
CA SER A 258 -1.83 -7.87 20.81
C SER A 258 -2.29 -9.31 21.00
N ILE A 259 -2.51 -10.07 19.92
CA ILE A 259 -2.87 -11.48 20.04
C ILE A 259 -1.69 -12.31 20.54
N ILE A 260 -0.50 -12.10 19.97
CA ILE A 260 0.71 -12.84 20.36
C ILE A 260 1.00 -12.63 21.85
N SER A 261 1.04 -11.38 22.32
CA SER A 261 1.29 -11.05 23.72
C SER A 261 0.25 -11.67 24.65
N GLN A 262 -1.04 -11.63 24.32
CA GLN A 262 -2.09 -12.27 25.12
C GLN A 262 -1.94 -13.80 25.20
N LEU A 263 -1.42 -14.46 24.16
CA LEU A 263 -1.13 -15.89 24.19
C LEU A 263 0.04 -16.21 25.13
N TYR A 264 1.08 -15.37 25.14
CA TYR A 264 2.21 -15.50 26.05
C TYR A 264 1.84 -15.19 27.51
N ASP A 265 1.01 -14.16 27.74
CA ASP A 265 0.46 -13.87 29.07
C ASP A 265 -0.35 -15.08 29.60
N LEU A 266 -1.18 -15.69 28.74
CA LEU A 266 -1.92 -16.90 29.10
C LEU A 266 -0.98 -18.08 29.39
N GLN A 267 0.11 -18.21 28.62
CA GLN A 267 1.11 -19.25 28.87
C GLN A 267 1.77 -19.07 30.24
N GLU A 268 2.11 -17.84 30.64
CA GLU A 268 2.66 -17.51 31.95
C GLU A 268 1.64 -17.80 33.08
N ILE A 269 0.38 -17.39 32.91
CA ILE A 269 -0.70 -17.67 33.87
C ILE A 269 -0.88 -19.17 34.09
N LEU A 270 -0.86 -19.96 33.01
CA LEU A 270 -1.03 -21.42 33.08
C LEU A 270 0.19 -22.16 33.65
N PHE A 271 1.38 -21.57 33.53
CA PHE A 271 2.63 -22.10 34.09
C PHE A 271 2.76 -21.85 35.60
N SER A 272 2.12 -20.79 36.11
CA SER A 272 2.18 -20.40 37.51
C SER A 272 1.67 -21.50 38.46
N GLU A 273 2.40 -21.74 39.55
CA GLU A 273 1.99 -22.63 40.64
C GLU A 273 0.69 -22.17 41.32
N ASP A 274 0.40 -20.86 41.25
CA ASP A 274 -0.78 -20.23 41.83
C ASP A 274 -2.02 -20.31 40.93
N TYR A 275 -1.92 -20.91 39.74
CA TYR A 275 -3.05 -21.05 38.81
C TYR A 275 -4.26 -21.71 39.49
N GLN A 276 -5.45 -21.14 39.29
CA GLN A 276 -6.71 -21.69 39.79
C GLN A 276 -7.67 -22.00 38.65
N CYS A 277 -8.08 -23.27 38.54
CA CYS A 277 -9.06 -23.69 37.55
C CYS A 277 -10.45 -23.16 37.92
N GLN A 278 -11.06 -22.41 37.00
CA GLN A 278 -12.41 -21.85 37.17
C GLN A 278 -13.50 -22.94 37.22
N SER A 279 -13.29 -24.07 36.54
CA SER A 279 -14.28 -25.17 36.50
C SER A 279 -14.19 -26.10 37.72
N ASN A 280 -13.00 -26.28 38.30
CA ASN A 280 -12.78 -27.13 39.46
C ASN A 280 -11.44 -26.82 40.14
N SER A 281 -11.49 -26.11 41.27
CA SER A 281 -10.29 -25.73 42.04
C SER A 281 -9.48 -26.91 42.57
N LYS A 282 -10.09 -28.10 42.70
CA LYS A 282 -9.38 -29.31 43.14
C LYS A 282 -8.47 -29.91 42.07
N SER A 283 -8.65 -29.52 40.81
CA SER A 283 -7.84 -29.99 39.67
C SER A 283 -7.08 -28.84 39.01
N SER A 284 -6.74 -27.80 39.78
CA SER A 284 -6.05 -26.62 39.26
C SER A 284 -4.70 -26.98 38.64
N HIS A 285 -3.87 -27.77 39.34
CA HIS A 285 -2.55 -28.16 38.86
C HIS A 285 -2.62 -29.00 37.56
N GLU A 286 -3.49 -30.01 37.50
CA GLU A 286 -3.69 -30.82 36.30
C GLU A 286 -4.26 -29.99 35.15
N CYS A 287 -5.21 -29.09 35.45
CA CYS A 287 -5.79 -28.21 34.44
C CYS A 287 -4.75 -27.25 33.84
N GLY A 288 -3.97 -26.57 34.69
CA GLY A 288 -2.89 -25.68 34.26
C GLY A 288 -1.88 -26.42 33.38
N SER A 289 -1.40 -27.58 33.83
CA SER A 289 -0.46 -28.42 33.08
C SER A 289 -1.00 -28.85 31.71
N MET A 290 -2.27 -29.29 31.65
CA MET A 290 -2.88 -29.75 30.40
C MET A 290 -3.11 -28.60 29.42
N LEU A 291 -3.62 -27.46 29.89
CA LEU A 291 -3.85 -26.28 29.06
C LEU A 291 -2.53 -25.67 28.59
N TYR A 292 -1.53 -25.57 29.47
CA TYR A 292 -0.19 -25.09 29.14
C TYR A 292 0.45 -25.94 28.03
N GLY A 293 0.39 -27.26 28.15
CA GLY A 293 0.95 -28.17 27.16
C GLY A 293 0.24 -28.08 25.80
N VAL A 294 -1.08 -27.84 25.79
CA VAL A 294 -1.84 -27.63 24.55
C VAL A 294 -1.49 -26.28 23.93
N LEU A 295 -1.51 -25.20 24.71
CA LEU A 295 -1.21 -23.85 24.25
C LEU A 295 0.22 -23.77 23.69
N THR A 296 1.21 -24.33 24.39
CA THR A 296 2.60 -24.36 23.95
C THR A 296 2.77 -25.08 22.61
N LYS A 297 2.08 -26.22 22.43
CA LYS A 297 2.09 -26.96 21.16
C LYS A 297 1.44 -26.18 20.02
N GLU A 298 0.38 -25.43 20.32
CA GLU A 298 -0.28 -24.59 19.32
C GLU A 298 0.57 -23.36 18.95
N ILE A 299 1.16 -22.66 19.92
CA ILE A 299 2.12 -21.56 19.67
C ILE A 299 3.27 -22.04 18.77
N HIS A 300 3.83 -23.22 19.06
CA HIS A 300 4.84 -23.84 18.21
C HIS A 300 4.32 -24.18 16.80
N ARG A 301 3.13 -24.80 16.69
CA ARG A 301 2.51 -25.15 15.40
C ARG A 301 2.25 -23.92 14.53
N LEU A 302 1.97 -22.77 15.14
CA LEU A 302 1.72 -21.51 14.45
C LEU A 302 2.99 -20.75 14.05
N GLY A 303 4.17 -21.26 14.43
CA GLY A 303 5.45 -20.59 14.16
C GLY A 303 5.68 -19.36 15.03
N LEU A 304 5.03 -19.25 16.19
CA LEU A 304 5.10 -18.07 17.06
C LEU A 304 6.18 -18.17 18.15
N MET A 305 6.92 -19.29 18.22
CA MET A 305 7.78 -19.64 19.36
C MET A 305 9.26 -19.25 19.17
N SER A 306 9.84 -19.52 18.00
CA SER A 306 11.25 -19.20 17.70
C SER A 306 11.50 -19.18 16.19
N PRO A 307 11.99 -18.07 15.61
CA PRO A 307 12.13 -16.76 16.27
C PRO A 307 10.76 -16.22 16.73
N TYR A 308 10.77 -15.35 17.74
CA TYR A 308 9.58 -14.60 18.11
C TYR A 308 9.20 -13.69 16.92
N PRO A 309 7.94 -13.69 16.45
CA PRO A 309 7.55 -12.83 15.33
C PRO A 309 7.70 -11.35 15.71
N GLU A 310 8.37 -10.59 14.87
CA GLU A 310 8.54 -9.15 15.04
C GLU A 310 7.95 -8.40 13.83
N PRO A 311 7.54 -7.13 13.99
CA PRO A 311 7.15 -6.29 12.85
C PRO A 311 8.23 -6.32 11.76
N PRO A 312 7.86 -6.50 10.48
CA PRO A 312 6.52 -6.33 9.90
C PRO A 312 5.64 -7.59 9.87
N PHE A 313 5.98 -8.63 10.65
CA PHE A 313 5.22 -9.89 10.73
C PHE A 313 5.00 -10.53 9.36
N GLU A 314 6.06 -10.66 8.56
CA GLU A 314 6.00 -11.21 7.20
C GLU A 314 5.30 -12.57 7.14
N GLY A 315 4.40 -12.73 6.16
CA GLY A 315 3.60 -13.94 6.01
C GLY A 315 2.50 -14.14 7.06
N LEU A 316 2.35 -13.25 8.05
CA LEU A 316 1.38 -13.37 9.14
C LEU A 316 0.30 -12.28 9.04
N GLY A 317 -0.92 -12.70 8.72
CA GLY A 317 -2.10 -11.82 8.72
C GLY A 317 -2.98 -12.05 9.96
N PHE A 318 -3.65 -10.99 10.43
CA PHE A 318 -4.55 -11.06 11.60
C PHE A 318 -5.69 -12.06 11.39
N GLN A 319 -6.36 -12.04 10.24
CA GLN A 319 -7.46 -12.94 9.95
C GLN A 319 -6.99 -14.40 9.88
N ASP A 320 -5.83 -14.64 9.26
CA ASP A 320 -5.23 -15.96 9.17
C ASP A 320 -4.85 -16.51 10.54
N LEU A 321 -4.23 -15.68 11.39
CA LEU A 321 -3.92 -16.03 12.77
C LEU A 321 -5.20 -16.36 13.54
N SER A 322 -6.22 -15.49 13.46
CA SER A 322 -7.52 -15.70 14.11
C SER A 322 -8.18 -17.01 13.68
N ASN A 323 -8.21 -17.31 12.38
CA ASN A 323 -8.75 -18.55 11.83
C ASN A 323 -7.97 -19.78 12.33
N LYS A 324 -6.64 -19.70 12.36
CA LYS A 324 -5.77 -20.79 12.85
C LYS A 324 -5.92 -21.02 14.36
N LEU A 325 -6.17 -19.98 15.15
CA LEU A 325 -6.45 -20.07 16.58
C LEU A 325 -7.85 -20.67 16.83
N GLN A 326 -8.86 -20.32 16.01
CA GLN A 326 -10.22 -20.87 16.13
C GLN A 326 -10.32 -22.36 15.82
N THR A 327 -9.40 -22.87 15.00
CA THR A 327 -9.32 -24.29 14.62
C THR A 327 -8.51 -25.15 15.59
N MET A 328 -8.07 -24.58 16.73
CA MET A 328 -7.37 -25.34 17.77
C MET A 328 -8.17 -26.56 18.23
N LYS A 329 -7.46 -27.67 18.44
CA LYS A 329 -8.08 -28.90 18.94
C LYS A 329 -8.59 -28.69 20.36
N LYS A 330 -9.88 -28.97 20.58
CA LYS A 330 -10.45 -29.04 21.93
C LYS A 330 -9.78 -30.16 22.71
N SER A 331 -9.11 -29.81 23.81
CA SER A 331 -8.49 -30.77 24.70
C SER A 331 -9.56 -31.60 25.41
N ARG A 332 -9.48 -32.92 25.27
CA ARG A 332 -10.35 -33.86 26.00
C ARG A 332 -9.52 -34.55 27.07
N TRP A 333 -9.79 -34.21 28.32
CA TRP A 333 -9.21 -34.86 29.48
C TRP A 333 -10.25 -34.91 30.60
N GLY A 334 -9.96 -35.64 31.66
CA GLY A 334 -10.93 -35.90 32.70
C GLY A 334 -10.37 -36.85 33.74
N THR A 335 -11.12 -37.05 34.81
CA THR A 335 -10.74 -37.93 35.91
C THR A 335 -11.71 -39.12 35.98
N SER A 336 -11.21 -40.23 36.51
CA SER A 336 -12.08 -41.36 36.84
C SER A 336 -12.94 -40.97 38.04
N ALA A 337 -14.26 -41.15 37.92
CA ALA A 337 -15.15 -41.09 39.06
C ALA A 337 -15.24 -42.47 39.71
N ASP A 338 -14.68 -42.60 40.90
CA ASP A 338 -14.90 -43.78 41.75
C ASP A 338 -16.29 -43.67 42.39
N SER A 339 -17.27 -44.34 41.76
CA SER A 339 -18.52 -44.70 42.43
C SER A 339 -18.51 -46.19 42.72
N GLN A 340 -18.99 -46.59 43.90
CA GLN A 340 -18.87 -47.95 44.43
C GLN A 340 -19.44 -49.07 43.53
N ASN A 341 -20.15 -48.76 42.43
CA ASN A 341 -20.72 -49.76 41.52
C ASN A 341 -20.58 -49.47 40.01
N TYR A 342 -19.95 -48.38 39.57
CA TYR A 342 -19.69 -48.11 38.14
C TYR A 342 -18.45 -47.21 37.96
N ARG A 343 -17.53 -47.58 37.06
CA ARG A 343 -16.44 -46.70 36.60
C ARG A 343 -17.00 -45.71 35.57
N GLY A 344 -17.25 -44.47 35.99
CA GLY A 344 -17.61 -43.36 35.10
C GLY A 344 -16.39 -42.50 34.78
N PHE A 345 -16.30 -41.97 33.55
CA PHE A 345 -15.30 -40.96 33.19
C PHE A 345 -15.94 -39.57 33.26
N VAL A 346 -15.38 -38.68 34.06
CA VAL A 346 -15.86 -37.29 34.16
C VAL A 346 -14.95 -36.41 33.32
N HIS A 347 -15.49 -35.88 32.21
CA HIS A 347 -14.78 -34.95 31.35
C HIS A 347 -14.59 -33.59 32.04
N HIS A 348 -13.37 -33.09 32.00
CA HIS A 348 -13.07 -31.71 32.39
C HIS A 348 -13.49 -30.75 31.26
N THR A 349 -14.04 -29.60 31.63
CA THR A 349 -14.70 -28.67 30.70
C THR A 349 -13.78 -27.58 30.14
N CYS A 350 -12.68 -27.23 30.83
CA CYS A 350 -11.74 -26.22 30.34
C CYS A 350 -11.02 -26.63 29.05
N SER A 351 -10.85 -25.67 28.16
CA SER A 351 -10.16 -25.82 26.88
C SER A 351 -9.49 -24.50 26.51
N VAL A 352 -8.29 -24.55 25.92
CA VAL A 352 -7.52 -23.35 25.53
C VAL A 352 -8.34 -22.42 24.63
N ILE A 353 -9.12 -22.97 23.69
CA ILE A 353 -9.99 -22.17 22.81
C ILE A 353 -10.96 -21.26 23.56
N THR A 354 -11.45 -21.67 24.73
CA THR A 354 -12.39 -20.87 25.53
C THR A 354 -11.71 -19.64 26.13
N GLU A 355 -10.41 -19.72 26.42
CA GLU A 355 -9.59 -18.62 26.92
C GLU A 355 -9.12 -17.70 25.77
N VAL A 356 -8.85 -18.27 24.59
CA VAL A 356 -8.34 -17.53 23.42
C VAL A 356 -9.44 -16.77 22.67
N GLN A 357 -10.67 -17.30 22.63
CA GLN A 357 -11.76 -16.69 21.85
C GLN A 357 -12.07 -15.23 22.28
N PRO A 358 -12.15 -14.89 23.58
CA PRO A 358 -12.34 -13.50 24.01
C PRO A 358 -11.22 -12.56 23.56
N MET A 359 -9.97 -13.05 23.49
CA MET A 359 -8.81 -12.28 23.02
C MET A 359 -8.99 -11.90 21.55
N ILE A 360 -9.35 -12.88 20.71
CA ILE A 360 -9.62 -12.67 19.28
C ILE A 360 -10.77 -11.67 19.09
N ASN A 361 -11.89 -11.87 19.80
CA ASN A 361 -13.06 -11.00 19.67
C ASN A 361 -12.72 -9.55 20.06
N LYS A 362 -12.06 -9.35 21.20
CA LYS A 362 -11.65 -8.03 21.69
C LYS A 362 -10.71 -7.31 20.73
N THR A 363 -9.73 -8.01 20.15
CA THR A 363 -8.82 -7.40 19.16
C THR A 363 -9.55 -7.14 17.84
N SER A 364 -10.40 -8.07 17.40
CA SER A 364 -11.21 -7.92 16.18
C SER A 364 -12.17 -6.73 16.25
N GLU A 365 -12.80 -6.48 17.40
CA GLU A 365 -13.70 -5.33 17.61
C GLU A 365 -13.00 -3.98 17.54
N LYS A 366 -11.68 -3.95 17.81
CA LYS A 366 -10.86 -2.74 17.74
C LYS A 366 -10.25 -2.49 16.36
N LEU A 367 -10.12 -3.55 15.56
CA LEU A 367 -9.52 -3.49 14.22
C LEU A 367 -10.57 -3.05 13.20
N CYS A 368 -10.88 -1.76 13.21
CA CYS A 368 -11.81 -1.11 12.29
C CYS A 368 -11.04 -0.36 11.20
N GLY A 369 -11.70 -0.13 10.07
CA GLY A 369 -11.14 0.68 8.98
C GLY A 369 -10.87 2.14 9.36
N LEU A 370 -10.04 2.79 8.56
CA LEU A 370 -9.65 4.18 8.74
C LEU A 370 -10.80 5.12 8.39
N VAL A 371 -10.92 6.21 9.14
CA VAL A 371 -11.89 7.28 8.86
C VAL A 371 -11.25 8.29 7.92
N LEU A 372 -11.84 8.49 6.74
CA LEU A 372 -11.27 9.33 5.68
C LEU A 372 -11.00 10.78 6.14
N ALA A 373 -11.90 11.35 6.95
CA ALA A 373 -11.81 12.74 7.42
C ALA A 373 -10.54 13.03 8.24
N ASP A 374 -9.99 12.02 8.92
CA ASP A 374 -8.76 12.16 9.73
C ASP A 374 -7.53 12.49 8.87
N PHE A 375 -7.63 12.24 7.56
CA PHE A 375 -6.55 12.42 6.60
C PHE A 375 -6.76 13.63 5.67
N LEU A 376 -7.78 14.47 5.86
CA LEU A 376 -8.04 15.62 4.96
C LEU A 376 -7.41 16.95 5.43
N HIS A 377 -6.89 17.03 6.67
CA HIS A 377 -6.53 18.30 7.33
C HIS A 377 -5.06 18.44 7.75
N THR A 378 -4.17 17.67 7.14
CA THR A 378 -2.72 17.75 7.35
C THR A 378 -2.01 17.71 6.01
#